data_AF-A0A0C3ELE2-F1
#
_entry.id   AF-A0A0C3ELE2-F1
#
_cell.length_a   1.000
_cell.length_b   1.000
_cell.length_c   1.000
_cell.angle_alpha   90.00
_cell.angle_beta   90.00
_cell.angle_gamma   90.00
#
_symmetry.space_group_name_H-M   'P 1'
#
loop_
_entity.id
_entity.type
_entity.pdbx_description
1 polymer ?
#
loop_
_entity_poly.entity_id
_entity_poly.type
_entity_poly.pdbx_seq_one_letter_code
_entity_poly.pdbx_strand_id
1 'polypeptide(L)'
;MAQAAKQCKFASKQAEHRRGEFPALAVGVSFGGESFQTFAPRLFQYYFDNMARLFAHNSTLRRIFPNYVWPAATFNFGPITITFPHIDPGNLAWGWCSIAALGRFDPTKGGHIVLWDLGIIIEFPPGSTILVPSALVVHSNTPIQDRETRYSFTQYCAGGLFRYIANGFRTDKAFLAKATAAQLAEREGARSRRWQDGLAMFPKLSELK
;
A
#
# COMPACT_ATOMS: atom_id res chain seq x y z
N MET A 1 -2.21 -9.05 14.16
CA MET A 1 -1.46 -9.64 13.03
C MET A 1 -1.18 -11.13 13.23
N ALA A 2 -0.69 -11.60 14.40
CA ALA A 2 -0.40 -13.03 14.64
C ALA A 2 -1.55 -14.03 14.39
N GLN A 3 -2.81 -13.59 14.50
CA GLN A 3 -3.97 -14.42 14.22
C GLN A 3 -4.30 -14.54 12.71
N ALA A 4 -3.89 -13.55 11.90
CA ALA A 4 -4.11 -13.56 10.45
C ALA A 4 -3.21 -14.59 9.76
N ALA A 5 -1.98 -14.78 10.24
CA ALA A 5 -1.08 -15.82 9.75
C ALA A 5 -1.70 -17.23 9.89
N LYS A 6 -2.42 -17.51 11.00
CA LYS A 6 -3.11 -18.79 11.24
C LYS A 6 -4.34 -19.01 10.35
N GLN A 7 -4.85 -17.97 9.70
CA GLN A 7 -6.02 -18.02 8.84
C GLN A 7 -5.66 -18.08 7.34
N CYS A 8 -4.39 -17.84 6.99
CA CYS A 8 -3.92 -17.96 5.62
C CYS A 8 -3.73 -19.44 5.26
N LYS A 9 -4.42 -19.91 4.23
CA LYS A 9 -4.28 -21.27 3.69
C LYS A 9 -3.49 -21.21 2.39
N PHE A 10 -2.45 -22.03 2.30
CA PHE A 10 -1.59 -22.15 1.13
C PHE A 10 -1.71 -23.54 0.51
N ALA A 11 -1.69 -23.63 -0.81
CA ALA A 11 -1.56 -24.90 -1.52
C ALA A 11 -0.18 -25.52 -1.27
N SER A 12 -0.02 -26.85 -1.41
CA SER A 12 1.28 -27.52 -1.23
C SER A 12 2.39 -26.87 -2.08
N LYS A 13 2.12 -26.53 -3.36
CA LYS A 13 3.09 -25.81 -4.22
C LYS A 13 3.53 -24.42 -3.71
N GLN A 14 2.72 -23.81 -2.84
CA GLN A 14 3.00 -22.52 -2.22
C GLN A 14 3.74 -22.71 -0.90
N ALA A 15 3.52 -23.80 -0.16
CA ALA A 15 4.18 -24.08 1.11
C ALA A 15 5.51 -24.85 0.96
N GLU A 16 5.64 -25.69 -0.07
CA GLU A 16 6.78 -26.56 -0.31
C GLU A 16 7.52 -26.11 -1.57
N HIS A 17 8.66 -25.47 -1.38
CA HIS A 17 9.47 -24.96 -2.47
C HIS A 17 10.94 -24.78 -2.06
N ARG A 18 11.81 -24.58 -3.06
CA ARG A 18 13.25 -24.42 -2.85
C ARG A 18 13.67 -23.07 -2.25
N ARG A 19 12.71 -22.16 -1.99
CA ARG A 19 12.99 -20.78 -1.56
C ARG A 19 13.19 -20.63 -0.06
N GLY A 20 12.77 -21.60 0.77
CA GLY A 20 12.92 -21.59 2.23
C GLY A 20 11.71 -22.18 2.98
N GLU A 21 11.75 -22.19 4.31
CA GLU A 21 10.69 -22.70 5.20
C GLU A 21 9.58 -21.65 5.45
N PHE A 22 9.01 -21.12 4.37
CA PHE A 22 7.94 -20.14 4.41
C PHE A 22 7.04 -20.29 3.18
N PRO A 23 5.75 -19.92 3.23
CA PRO A 23 4.91 -19.91 2.05
C PRO A 23 5.34 -18.86 1.01
N ALA A 24 5.24 -19.23 -0.27
CA ALA A 24 5.37 -18.33 -1.39
C ALA A 24 4.22 -18.37 -2.39
N LEU A 25 3.84 -17.19 -2.85
CA LEU A 25 2.76 -16.96 -3.79
C LEU A 25 3.31 -16.35 -5.08
N ALA A 26 2.87 -16.87 -6.24
CA ALA A 26 3.11 -16.23 -7.53
C ALA A 26 1.87 -15.39 -7.89
N VAL A 27 2.03 -14.07 -7.97
CA VAL A 27 0.96 -13.14 -8.35
C VAL A 27 1.49 -12.18 -9.40
N GLY A 28 0.77 -12.04 -10.52
CA GLY A 28 1.02 -11.01 -11.53
C GLY A 28 -0.17 -10.07 -11.60
N VAL A 29 0.08 -8.77 -11.44
CA VAL A 29 -0.92 -7.72 -11.64
C VAL A 29 -0.32 -6.64 -12.53
N SER A 30 -1.02 -6.25 -13.58
CA SER A 30 -0.71 -5.09 -14.42
C SER A 30 -1.78 -4.03 -14.17
N PHE A 31 -1.42 -2.74 -14.23
CA PHE A 31 -2.31 -1.58 -13.99
C PHE A 31 -2.80 -1.40 -12.53
N GLY A 32 -1.93 -0.84 -11.67
CA GLY A 32 -2.19 -0.66 -10.23
C GLY A 32 -3.49 0.09 -9.88
N GLY A 33 -3.91 1.08 -10.67
CA GLY A 33 -5.13 1.85 -10.42
C GLY A 33 -6.42 1.05 -10.59
N GLU A 34 -6.59 0.38 -11.73
CA GLU A 34 -7.75 -0.48 -12.00
C GLU A 34 -7.77 -1.70 -11.08
N SER A 35 -6.58 -2.23 -10.77
CA SER A 35 -6.43 -3.32 -9.81
C SER A 35 -6.90 -2.88 -8.42
N PHE A 36 -6.57 -1.65 -8.00
CA PHE A 36 -7.02 -1.14 -6.72
C PHE A 36 -8.55 -0.98 -6.68
N GLN A 37 -9.15 -0.45 -7.73
CA GLN A 37 -10.60 -0.36 -7.85
C GLN A 37 -11.27 -1.74 -7.83
N THR A 38 -10.67 -2.72 -8.51
CA THR A 38 -11.21 -4.09 -8.61
C THR A 38 -11.13 -4.83 -7.28
N PHE A 39 -9.96 -4.82 -6.64
CA PHE A 39 -9.72 -5.63 -5.45
C PHE A 39 -10.14 -4.94 -4.14
N ALA A 40 -10.19 -3.61 -4.07
CA ALA A 40 -10.65 -2.88 -2.89
C ALA A 40 -11.51 -1.67 -3.26
N PRO A 41 -12.70 -1.87 -3.86
CA PRO A 41 -13.53 -0.78 -4.39
C PRO A 41 -13.92 0.24 -3.32
N ARG A 42 -14.21 -0.20 -2.08
CA ARG A 42 -14.53 0.71 -0.96
C ARG A 42 -13.36 1.63 -0.63
N LEU A 43 -12.15 1.06 -0.52
CA LEU A 43 -10.95 1.82 -0.20
C LEU A 43 -10.54 2.73 -1.37
N PHE A 44 -10.67 2.24 -2.61
CA PHE A 44 -10.45 3.04 -3.80
C PHE A 44 -11.37 4.26 -3.84
N GLN A 45 -12.67 4.08 -3.57
CA GLN A 45 -13.63 5.19 -3.54
C GLN A 45 -13.26 6.21 -2.45
N TYR A 46 -12.86 5.73 -1.27
CA TYR A 46 -12.39 6.60 -0.19
C TYR A 46 -11.18 7.46 -0.63
N TYR A 47 -10.23 6.90 -1.37
CA TYR A 47 -9.13 7.67 -1.95
C TYR A 47 -9.63 8.66 -3.01
N PHE A 48 -10.45 8.18 -3.94
CA PHE A 48 -10.97 8.97 -5.06
C PHE A 48 -11.68 10.24 -4.57
N ASP A 49 -12.61 10.10 -3.63
CA ASP A 49 -13.40 11.21 -3.08
C ASP A 49 -12.50 12.23 -2.35
N ASN A 50 -11.58 11.74 -1.51
CA ASN A 50 -10.70 12.61 -0.75
C ASN A 50 -9.72 13.35 -1.68
N MET A 51 -9.14 12.67 -2.66
CA MET A 51 -8.24 13.33 -3.61
C MET A 51 -9.00 14.31 -4.51
N ALA A 52 -10.21 13.98 -4.96
CA ALA A 52 -11.05 14.92 -5.71
C ALA A 52 -11.30 16.21 -4.91
N ARG A 53 -11.64 16.10 -3.63
CA ARG A 53 -11.79 17.26 -2.72
C ARG A 53 -10.49 18.06 -2.57
N LEU A 54 -9.35 17.39 -2.45
CA LEU A 54 -8.04 18.05 -2.33
C LEU A 54 -7.70 18.87 -3.60
N PHE A 55 -7.84 18.27 -4.78
CA PHE A 55 -7.54 18.94 -6.05
C PHE A 55 -8.55 20.04 -6.39
N ALA A 56 -9.82 19.90 -5.98
CA ALA A 56 -10.82 20.96 -6.12
C ALA A 56 -10.55 22.14 -5.18
N HIS A 57 -10.04 21.89 -3.97
CA HIS A 57 -9.74 22.93 -2.98
C HIS A 57 -8.54 23.78 -3.38
N ASN A 58 -7.52 23.19 -4.03
CA ASN A 58 -6.32 23.91 -4.42
C ASN A 58 -5.97 23.66 -5.90
N SER A 59 -6.29 24.66 -6.73
CA SER A 59 -6.05 24.64 -8.18
C SER A 59 -4.58 24.70 -8.59
N THR A 60 -3.65 24.97 -7.66
CA THR A 60 -2.20 24.92 -7.93
C THR A 60 -1.67 23.50 -7.89
N LEU A 61 -2.40 22.54 -7.31
CA LEU A 61 -2.01 21.14 -7.28
C LEU A 61 -2.13 20.53 -8.68
N ARG A 62 -1.22 19.61 -8.99
CA ARG A 62 -1.20 18.85 -10.24
C ARG A 62 -1.13 17.37 -9.91
N ARG A 63 -1.94 16.57 -10.61
CA ARG A 63 -1.85 15.11 -10.51
C ARG A 63 -0.59 14.64 -11.24
N ILE A 64 0.08 13.64 -10.68
CA ILE A 64 1.24 13.02 -11.33
C ILE A 64 0.82 12.31 -12.62
N PHE A 65 -0.29 11.56 -12.56
CA PHE A 65 -0.89 10.88 -13.71
C PHE A 65 -2.39 11.20 -13.78
N PRO A 66 -2.96 11.38 -14.98
CA PRO A 66 -4.41 11.51 -15.16
C PRO A 66 -5.13 10.28 -14.57
N ASN A 67 -6.25 10.50 -13.88
CA ASN A 67 -7.12 9.43 -13.33
C ASN A 67 -6.51 8.51 -12.25
N TYR A 68 -5.33 8.83 -11.70
CA TYR A 68 -4.77 8.07 -10.57
C TYR A 68 -5.23 8.61 -9.22
N VAL A 69 -5.49 7.69 -8.28
CA VAL A 69 -5.93 7.98 -6.90
C VAL A 69 -4.78 8.25 -5.94
N TRP A 70 -3.54 7.91 -6.30
CA TRP A 70 -2.36 8.22 -5.51
C TRP A 70 -1.78 9.59 -5.92
N PRO A 71 -1.61 10.53 -4.97
CA PRO A 71 -1.05 11.85 -5.25
C PRO A 71 0.49 11.87 -5.26
N ALA A 72 1.15 10.78 -4.85
CA ALA A 72 2.60 10.66 -4.77
C ALA A 72 3.09 9.39 -5.47
N ALA A 73 4.29 9.46 -6.04
CA ALA A 73 4.96 8.32 -6.66
C ALA A 73 6.49 8.46 -6.58
N THR A 74 7.19 7.33 -6.52
CA THR A 74 8.65 7.27 -6.48
C THR A 74 9.16 6.28 -7.52
N PHE A 75 10.17 6.69 -8.28
CA PHE A 75 10.97 5.79 -9.10
C PHE A 75 12.25 5.46 -8.32
N ASN A 76 12.36 4.21 -7.89
CA ASN A 76 13.59 3.72 -7.27
C ASN A 76 14.50 3.22 -8.38
N PHE A 77 15.52 4.01 -8.68
CA PHE A 77 16.50 3.68 -9.70
C PHE A 77 17.52 2.65 -9.20
N GLY A 78 18.14 1.97 -10.16
CA GLY A 78 19.01 0.82 -9.96
C GLY A 78 20.49 1.17 -10.15
N PRO A 79 21.34 0.20 -10.56
CA PRO A 79 20.96 -1.07 -11.20
C PRO A 79 20.38 -2.11 -10.23
N ILE A 80 20.58 -1.96 -8.92
CA ILE A 80 20.13 -2.92 -7.90
C ILE A 80 19.33 -2.18 -6.83
N THR A 81 18.01 -2.07 -7.03
CA THR A 81 17.11 -1.51 -6.01
C THR A 81 16.71 -2.59 -5.00
N ILE A 82 17.30 -2.52 -3.80
CA ILE A 82 16.93 -3.32 -2.63
C ILE A 82 16.44 -2.46 -1.47
N THR A 83 15.63 -3.06 -0.59
CA THR A 83 15.15 -2.40 0.63
C THR A 83 15.36 -3.31 1.83
N PHE A 84 15.79 -2.75 2.96
CA PHE A 84 15.72 -3.47 4.24
C PHE A 84 14.26 -3.59 4.72
N PRO A 85 13.94 -4.51 5.64
CA PRO A 85 12.62 -4.59 6.26
C PRO A 85 12.18 -3.25 6.84
N HIS A 86 11.05 -2.71 6.37
CA HIS A 86 10.52 -1.42 6.81
C HIS A 86 8.99 -1.34 6.68
N ILE A 87 8.43 -0.26 7.21
CA ILE A 87 7.07 0.21 6.91
C ILE A 87 7.17 1.64 6.37
N ASP A 88 6.08 2.12 5.76
CA ASP A 88 5.92 3.51 5.33
C ASP A 88 4.97 4.27 6.28
N PRO A 89 5.43 4.70 7.47
CA PRO A 89 4.53 5.21 8.51
C PRO A 89 3.83 6.53 8.13
N GLY A 90 4.34 7.22 7.10
CA GLY A 90 3.73 8.45 6.58
C GLY A 90 2.46 8.20 5.74
N ASN A 91 2.28 6.99 5.21
CA ASN A 91 1.14 6.64 4.37
C ASN A 91 -0.15 6.49 5.19
N LEU A 92 -1.30 6.49 4.51
CA LEU A 92 -2.56 6.15 5.16
C LEU A 92 -2.44 4.74 5.74
N ALA A 93 -2.73 4.57 7.03
CA ALA A 93 -2.49 3.31 7.75
C ALA A 93 -3.16 2.11 7.07
N TRP A 94 -4.47 2.14 6.86
CA TRP A 94 -5.20 1.11 6.11
C TRP A 94 -5.15 1.34 4.59
N GLY A 95 -4.34 2.28 4.13
CA GLY A 95 -4.19 2.60 2.72
C GLY A 95 -3.38 1.55 1.98
N TRP A 96 -3.66 1.35 0.69
CA TRP A 96 -2.84 0.50 -0.16
C TRP A 96 -1.90 1.34 -1.02
N CYS A 97 -0.67 0.87 -1.16
CA CYS A 97 0.35 1.42 -2.05
C CYS A 97 0.59 0.43 -3.19
N SER A 98 0.87 0.96 -4.37
CA SER A 98 1.24 0.16 -5.53
C SER A 98 2.76 0.09 -5.62
N ILE A 99 3.32 -1.10 -5.82
CA ILE A 99 4.74 -1.33 -6.08
C ILE A 99 4.83 -2.13 -7.36
N ALA A 100 5.52 -1.62 -8.38
CA ALA A 100 5.80 -2.33 -9.62
C ALA A 100 7.29 -2.70 -9.68
N ALA A 101 7.61 -3.96 -9.97
CA ALA A 101 8.98 -4.38 -10.26
C ALA A 101 9.31 -4.04 -11.72
N LEU A 102 10.51 -3.53 -11.95
CA LEU A 102 11.03 -3.22 -13.27
C LEU A 102 12.46 -3.77 -13.39
N GLY A 103 12.98 -3.85 -14.61
CA GLY A 103 14.34 -4.33 -14.89
C GLY A 103 14.37 -5.71 -15.52
N ARG A 104 15.52 -6.37 -15.40
CA ARG A 104 15.80 -7.70 -15.96
C ARG A 104 16.52 -8.53 -14.91
N PHE A 105 15.77 -9.42 -14.28
CA PHE A 105 16.24 -10.38 -13.29
C PHE A 105 15.42 -11.67 -13.39
N ASP A 106 15.97 -12.79 -12.94
CA ASP A 106 15.27 -14.06 -12.78
C ASP A 106 14.46 -14.04 -11.47
N PRO A 107 13.12 -13.92 -11.54
CA PRO A 107 12.29 -13.82 -10.35
C PRO A 107 12.13 -15.13 -9.59
N THR A 108 12.74 -16.23 -10.06
CA THR A 108 12.83 -17.49 -9.32
C THR A 108 14.09 -17.56 -8.44
N LYS A 109 15.01 -16.60 -8.62
CA LYS A 109 16.31 -16.53 -7.93
C LYS A 109 16.48 -15.32 -7.04
N GLY A 110 15.71 -14.25 -7.26
CA GLY A 110 15.84 -13.01 -6.50
C GLY A 110 14.76 -11.98 -6.81
N GLY A 111 14.89 -10.78 -6.23
CA GLY A 111 13.95 -9.68 -6.42
C GLY A 111 12.55 -9.89 -5.84
N HIS A 112 12.35 -10.93 -5.03
CA HIS A 112 11.09 -11.28 -4.37
C HIS A 112 10.62 -10.16 -3.43
N ILE A 113 9.33 -10.09 -3.15
CA ILE A 113 8.78 -9.23 -2.08
C ILE A 113 8.60 -10.07 -0.82
N VAL A 114 9.06 -9.57 0.32
CA VAL A 114 8.89 -10.23 1.62
C VAL A 114 7.86 -9.45 2.42
N LEU A 115 6.82 -10.13 2.91
CA LEU A 115 5.80 -9.59 3.83
C LEU A 115 6.01 -10.26 5.19
N TRP A 116 6.83 -9.63 6.03
CA TRP A 116 7.39 -10.24 7.24
C TRP A 116 6.32 -10.60 8.27
N ASP A 117 5.38 -9.69 8.55
CA ASP A 117 4.30 -9.94 9.53
C ASP A 117 3.35 -11.06 9.14
N LEU A 118 3.32 -11.39 7.84
CA LEU A 118 2.50 -12.46 7.28
C LEU A 118 3.29 -13.77 7.11
N GLY A 119 4.62 -13.72 7.21
CA GLY A 119 5.50 -14.86 6.94
C GLY A 119 5.47 -15.32 5.48
N ILE A 120 5.25 -14.41 4.53
CA ILE A 120 5.08 -14.74 3.10
C ILE A 120 6.23 -14.14 2.28
N ILE A 121 6.79 -14.92 1.34
CA ILE A 121 7.69 -14.42 0.30
C ILE A 121 7.05 -14.58 -1.07
N ILE A 122 6.95 -13.51 -1.84
CA ILE A 122 6.24 -13.49 -3.12
C ILE A 122 7.28 -13.43 -4.23
N GLU A 123 7.30 -14.43 -5.12
CA GLU A 123 8.02 -14.30 -6.39
C GLU A 123 7.42 -13.13 -7.16
N PHE A 124 8.26 -12.16 -7.49
CA PHE A 124 7.79 -10.88 -7.99
C PHE A 124 8.49 -10.53 -9.31
N PRO A 125 7.98 -11.04 -10.45
CA PRO A 125 8.55 -10.83 -11.77
C PRO A 125 8.69 -9.35 -12.17
N PRO A 126 9.69 -9.01 -13.01
CA PRO A 126 9.69 -7.74 -13.72
C PRO A 126 8.37 -7.55 -14.49
N GLY A 127 7.78 -6.36 -14.38
CA GLY A 127 6.47 -6.04 -14.96
C GLY A 127 5.28 -6.35 -14.06
N SER A 128 5.47 -7.07 -12.95
CA SER A 128 4.42 -7.30 -11.96
C SER A 128 4.22 -6.10 -11.04
N THR A 129 2.98 -5.92 -10.60
CA THR A 129 2.56 -4.94 -9.58
C THR A 129 1.98 -5.68 -8.37
N ILE A 130 2.16 -5.12 -7.18
CA ILE A 130 1.50 -5.57 -5.96
C ILE A 130 0.89 -4.37 -5.23
N LEU A 131 -0.28 -4.58 -4.63
CA LEU A 131 -0.92 -3.64 -3.72
C LEU A 131 -0.70 -4.09 -2.28
N VAL A 132 -0.09 -3.24 -1.45
CA VAL A 132 0.25 -3.58 -0.06
C VAL A 132 -0.17 -2.47 0.91
N PRO A 133 -0.67 -2.82 2.11
CA PRO A 133 -0.87 -1.85 3.19
C PRO A 133 0.48 -1.47 3.82
N SER A 134 1.28 -0.67 3.09
CA SER A 134 2.70 -0.47 3.38
C SER A 134 2.99 0.24 4.71
N ALA A 135 2.01 0.95 5.27
CA ALA A 135 2.09 1.57 6.58
C ALA A 135 1.88 0.59 7.76
N LEU A 136 1.34 -0.62 7.49
CA LEU A 136 0.97 -1.60 8.52
C LEU A 136 1.73 -2.92 8.45
N VAL A 137 2.25 -3.28 7.28
CA VAL A 137 2.96 -4.54 7.06
C VAL A 137 4.43 -4.27 6.82
N VAL A 138 5.29 -4.82 7.67
CA VAL A 138 6.74 -4.81 7.48
C VAL A 138 7.05 -5.56 6.18
N HIS A 139 7.68 -4.86 5.24
CA HIS A 139 7.97 -5.40 3.92
C HIS A 139 9.37 -5.04 3.44
N SER A 140 9.88 -5.84 2.51
CA SER A 140 11.14 -5.60 1.83
C SER A 140 11.16 -6.29 0.48
N ASN A 141 12.27 -6.18 -0.25
CA ASN A 141 12.55 -7.03 -1.39
C ASN A 141 13.94 -7.69 -1.26
N THR A 142 14.10 -8.86 -1.87
CA THR A 142 15.36 -9.61 -1.80
C THR A 142 16.36 -9.12 -2.85
N PRO A 143 17.67 -9.35 -2.64
CA PRO A 143 18.68 -9.15 -3.67
C PRO A 143 18.37 -9.92 -4.97
N ILE A 144 19.01 -9.50 -6.04
CA ILE A 144 19.04 -10.15 -7.35
C ILE A 144 20.43 -10.75 -7.61
N GLN A 145 20.59 -11.56 -8.66
CA GLN A 145 21.87 -12.16 -9.03
C GLN A 145 22.85 -11.13 -9.61
N ASP A 146 24.12 -11.51 -9.68
CA ASP A 146 25.15 -10.69 -10.33
C ASP A 146 24.79 -10.40 -11.79
N ARG A 147 25.06 -9.17 -12.23
CA ARG A 147 24.78 -8.67 -13.60
C ARG A 147 23.29 -8.56 -13.95
N GLU A 148 22.38 -8.80 -13.02
CA GLU A 148 20.96 -8.49 -13.19
C GLU A 148 20.67 -7.01 -12.88
N THR A 149 19.48 -6.56 -13.28
CA THR A 149 18.99 -5.21 -12.94
C THR A 149 17.60 -5.28 -12.33
N ARG A 150 17.36 -4.47 -11.30
CA ARG A 150 16.06 -4.28 -10.69
C ARG A 150 15.84 -2.83 -10.33
N TYR A 151 14.68 -2.33 -10.72
CA TYR A 151 14.16 -1.01 -10.40
C TYR A 151 12.77 -1.19 -9.80
N SER A 152 12.20 -0.15 -9.21
CA SER A 152 10.78 -0.17 -8.88
C SER A 152 10.11 1.17 -9.08
N PHE A 153 8.81 1.11 -9.33
CA PHE A 153 7.95 2.28 -9.37
C PHE A 153 6.88 2.11 -8.30
N THR A 154 6.82 3.04 -7.35
CA THR A 154 5.85 3.01 -6.25
C THR A 154 4.89 4.17 -6.32
N GLN A 155 3.64 3.94 -5.92
CA GLN A 155 2.59 4.95 -5.83
C GLN A 155 1.89 4.84 -4.49
N TYR A 156 1.70 5.96 -3.81
CA TYR A 156 1.25 5.97 -2.42
C TYR A 156 0.53 7.27 -2.06
N CYS A 157 -0.12 7.29 -0.90
CA CYS A 157 -0.82 8.47 -0.41
C CYS A 157 -0.54 8.68 1.08
N ALA A 158 -0.03 9.87 1.42
CA ALA A 158 0.25 10.25 2.79
C ALA A 158 -1.05 10.31 3.61
N GLY A 159 -1.05 9.71 4.81
CA GLY A 159 -2.17 9.75 5.73
C GLY A 159 -2.50 11.16 6.22
N GLY A 160 -1.49 12.05 6.21
CA GLY A 160 -1.65 13.47 6.52
C GLY A 160 -2.60 14.22 5.59
N LEU A 161 -2.70 13.82 4.31
CA LEU A 161 -3.62 14.46 3.36
C LEU A 161 -5.08 14.20 3.74
N PHE A 162 -5.41 12.97 4.13
CA PHE A 162 -6.76 12.63 4.61
C PHE A 162 -7.12 13.39 5.88
N ARG A 163 -6.17 13.52 6.84
CA ARG A 163 -6.39 14.33 8.04
C ARG A 163 -6.58 15.82 7.71
N TYR A 164 -5.78 16.35 6.79
CA TYR A 164 -5.90 17.72 6.33
C TYR A 164 -7.29 17.99 5.75
N ILE A 165 -7.80 17.11 4.90
CA ILE A 165 -9.16 17.19 4.33
C ILE A 165 -10.22 17.07 5.43
N ALA A 166 -10.09 16.11 6.34
CA ALA A 166 -11.04 15.90 7.45
C ALA A 166 -11.11 17.12 8.40
N ASN A 167 -10.00 17.84 8.59
CA ASN A 167 -9.94 19.07 9.37
C ASN A 167 -10.51 20.30 8.63
N GLY A 168 -11.08 20.13 7.43
CA GLY A 168 -11.55 21.21 6.59
C GLY A 168 -10.39 21.99 5.96
N PHE A 169 -9.43 21.27 5.38
CA PHE A 169 -8.23 21.80 4.73
C PHE A 169 -7.34 22.63 5.67
N ARG A 170 -7.14 22.10 6.89
CA ARG A 170 -6.28 22.70 7.92
C ARG A 170 -5.29 21.69 8.47
N THR A 171 -4.09 22.15 8.81
CA THR A 171 -3.14 21.33 9.56
C THR A 171 -3.74 20.96 10.91
N ASP A 172 -3.27 19.87 11.52
CA ASP A 172 -3.71 19.49 12.87
C ASP A 172 -3.49 20.62 13.87
N LYS A 173 -2.34 21.31 13.80
CA LYS A 173 -2.04 22.50 14.62
C LYS A 173 -3.09 23.60 14.43
N ALA A 174 -3.43 23.94 13.19
CA ALA A 174 -4.39 25.00 12.89
C ALA A 174 -5.84 24.63 13.27
N PHE A 175 -6.21 23.35 13.14
CA PHE A 175 -7.50 22.84 13.59
C PHE A 175 -7.62 22.92 15.11
N LEU A 176 -6.65 22.34 15.83
CA LEU A 176 -6.69 22.24 17.30
C LEU A 176 -6.72 23.62 17.97
N ALA A 177 -6.01 24.61 17.41
CA ALA A 177 -6.00 25.97 17.95
C ALA A 177 -7.37 26.68 17.93
N LYS A 178 -8.33 26.20 17.12
CA LYS A 178 -9.64 26.84 16.91
C LYS A 178 -10.83 25.89 17.08
N ALA A 179 -10.58 24.65 17.49
CA ALA A 179 -11.61 23.63 17.57
C ALA A 179 -12.54 23.87 18.77
N THR A 180 -13.85 23.75 18.56
CA THR A 180 -14.81 23.73 19.66
C THR A 180 -14.72 22.43 20.45
N ALA A 181 -15.24 22.40 21.68
CA ALA A 181 -15.31 21.18 22.48
C ALA A 181 -16.04 20.04 21.74
N ALA A 182 -17.13 20.38 21.01
CA ALA A 182 -17.87 19.41 20.20
C ALA A 182 -17.00 18.83 19.05
N GLN A 183 -16.24 19.67 18.34
CA GLN A 183 -15.34 19.23 17.27
C GLN A 183 -14.20 18.36 17.79
N LEU A 184 -13.67 18.66 18.98
CA LEU A 184 -12.66 17.83 19.64
C LEU A 184 -13.23 16.47 20.04
N ALA A 185 -14.43 16.43 20.61
CA ALA A 185 -15.11 15.19 20.97
C ALA A 185 -15.42 14.32 19.74
N GLU A 186 -15.91 14.93 18.65
CA GLU A 186 -16.14 14.24 17.38
C GLU A 186 -14.84 13.66 16.81
N ARG A 187 -13.77 14.46 16.78
CA ARG A 187 -12.45 14.02 16.32
C ARG A 187 -11.92 12.84 17.13
N GLU A 188 -12.08 12.86 18.45
CA GLU A 188 -11.63 11.76 19.31
C GLU A 188 -12.48 10.50 19.10
N GLY A 189 -13.81 10.65 18.96
CA GLY A 189 -14.70 9.55 18.61
C GLY A 189 -14.38 8.94 17.24
N ALA A 190 -14.05 9.75 16.24
CA ALA A 190 -13.56 9.27 14.95
C ALA A 190 -12.18 8.61 15.08
N ARG A 191 -11.30 9.12 15.94
CA ARG A 191 -9.98 8.53 16.19
C ARG A 191 -10.08 7.13 16.79
N SER A 192 -10.96 6.92 17.76
CA SER A 192 -11.13 5.63 18.43
C SER A 192 -11.69 4.55 17.50
N ARG A 193 -12.58 4.92 16.56
CA ARG A 193 -13.16 3.99 15.57
C ARG A 193 -12.30 3.80 14.32
N ARG A 194 -11.34 4.69 14.06
CA ARG A 194 -10.56 4.75 12.80
C ARG A 194 -10.00 3.41 12.34
N TRP A 195 -9.50 2.61 13.28
CA TRP A 195 -8.97 1.28 12.96
C TRP A 195 -10.07 0.36 12.41
N GLN A 196 -11.22 0.30 13.08
CA GLN A 196 -12.36 -0.53 12.67
C GLN A 196 -12.91 -0.05 11.32
N ASP A 197 -13.11 1.27 11.18
CA ASP A 197 -13.63 1.88 9.96
C ASP A 197 -12.68 1.65 8.77
N GLY A 198 -11.37 1.80 8.98
CA GLY A 198 -10.36 1.57 7.96
C GLY A 198 -10.29 0.10 7.51
N LEU A 199 -10.30 -0.84 8.45
CA LEU A 199 -10.33 -2.27 8.13
C LEU A 199 -11.61 -2.70 7.43
N ALA A 200 -12.76 -2.10 7.74
CA ALA A 200 -14.03 -2.40 7.08
C ALA A 200 -14.00 -2.06 5.56
N MET A 201 -13.05 -1.23 5.12
CA MET A 201 -12.85 -0.93 3.70
C MET A 201 -12.09 -2.05 2.96
N PHE A 202 -11.44 -2.97 3.66
CA PHE A 202 -10.72 -4.07 3.01
C PHE A 202 -11.74 -5.03 2.39
N PRO A 203 -11.40 -5.67 1.26
CA PRO A 203 -12.20 -6.75 0.74
C PRO A 203 -12.13 -7.95 1.69
N LYS A 204 -13.24 -8.68 1.79
CA LYS A 204 -13.27 -10.03 2.33
C LYS A 204 -12.96 -11.00 1.19
N LEU A 205 -12.35 -12.14 1.51
CA LEU A 205 -12.05 -13.16 0.50
C LEU A 205 -13.32 -13.62 -0.25
N SER A 206 -14.46 -13.67 0.43
CA SER A 206 -15.77 -13.99 -0.17
C SER A 206 -16.29 -12.95 -1.17
N GLU A 207 -15.72 -11.74 -1.18
CA GLU A 207 -16.08 -10.66 -2.10
C GLU A 207 -15.19 -10.65 -3.36
N LEU A 208 -14.11 -11.43 -3.37
CA LEU A 208 -13.20 -11.56 -4.51
C LEU A 208 -13.73 -12.68 -5.43
N LYS A 209 -13.93 -12.35 -6.72
CA LYS A 209 -14.40 -13.29 -7.75
C LYS A 209 -13.24 -14.06 -8.38
#